data_AF-A0A520RSL0-F1
#
_entry.id   AF-A0A520RSL0-F1
#
_cell.length_a   1.000
_cell.length_b   1.000
_cell.length_c   1.000
_cell.angle_alpha   90.00
_cell.angle_beta   90.00
_cell.angle_gamma   90.00
#
_symmetry.space_group_name_H-M   'P 1'
#
loop_
_entity.id
_entity.type
_entity.pdbx_description
1 polymer ?
#
loop_
_entity_poly.entity_id
_entity_poly.type
_entity_poly.pdbx_seq_one_letter_code
_entity_poly.pdbx_strand_id
1 'polypeptide(L)'
;MRASLIKKADRMVIKLGTGVLTDARNHPDLNQMETLVSQLVALRKLGKEIVIVSSGAVGAGMGSMGWEQRPGTLADLQACAAVGQTRL
;
A
#
# COMPACT_ATOMS: atom_id res chain seq x y z
N MET A 1 17.60 -19.70 -4.06
CA MET A 1 18.44 -18.51 -4.36
C MET A 1 17.81 -17.18 -3.90
N ARG A 2 16.57 -16.82 -4.26
CA ARG A 2 15.94 -15.55 -3.82
C ARG A 2 15.63 -15.48 -2.31
N ALA A 3 15.03 -16.52 -1.74
CA ALA A 3 14.67 -16.56 -0.33
C ALA A 3 15.88 -16.42 0.62
N SER A 4 17.03 -17.00 0.24
CA SER A 4 18.27 -16.87 1.01
C SER A 4 18.84 -15.44 0.98
N LEU A 5 18.70 -14.74 -0.16
CA LEU A 5 19.10 -13.33 -0.26
C LEU A 5 18.23 -12.45 0.62
N ILE A 6 16.90 -12.66 0.60
CA ILE A 6 15.96 -11.91 1.45
C ILE A 6 16.25 -12.16 2.93
N LYS A 7 16.48 -13.40 3.37
CA LYS A 7 16.80 -13.68 4.78
C LYS A 7 18.07 -12.98 5.26
N LYS A 8 19.08 -12.85 4.40
CA LYS A 8 20.37 -12.22 4.71
C LYS A 8 20.36 -10.70 4.59
N ALA A 9 19.42 -10.11 3.86
CA ALA A 9 19.37 -8.66 3.71
C ALA A 9 18.95 -8.00 5.03
N ASP A 10 19.71 -7.00 5.47
CA ASP A 10 19.42 -6.27 6.72
C ASP A 10 18.53 -5.06 6.49
N ARG A 11 18.61 -4.45 5.31
CA ARG A 11 17.74 -3.36 4.86
C ARG A 11 16.92 -3.77 3.63
N MET A 12 15.62 -3.51 3.68
CA MET A 12 14.68 -3.90 2.63
C MET A 12 13.75 -2.75 2.26
N VAL A 13 13.49 -2.61 0.95
CA VAL A 13 12.38 -1.82 0.43
C VAL A 13 11.25 -2.78 0.05
N ILE A 14 10.10 -2.64 0.69
CA ILE A 14 8.93 -3.49 0.44
C ILE A 14 7.90 -2.66 -0.31
N LYS A 15 7.69 -2.99 -1.58
CA LYS A 15 6.71 -2.32 -2.43
C LYS A 15 5.38 -3.06 -2.38
N LEU A 16 4.32 -2.35 -2.01
CA LEU A 16 2.96 -2.84 -1.95
C LEU A 16 2.16 -2.24 -3.12
N GLY A 17 1.61 -3.11 -3.97
CA GLY A 17 0.76 -2.68 -5.10
C GLY A 17 -0.68 -2.39 -4.68
N THR A 18 -1.43 -1.70 -5.54
CA THR A 18 -2.84 -1.37 -5.27
C THR A 18 -3.64 -2.64 -4.97
N GLY A 19 -3.54 -3.68 -5.80
CA GLY A 19 -4.25 -4.95 -5.56
C GLY A 19 -3.80 -5.76 -4.34
N VAL A 20 -2.74 -5.34 -3.64
CA VAL A 20 -2.35 -5.90 -2.33
C VAL A 20 -2.99 -5.12 -1.18
N LEU A 21 -3.38 -3.87 -1.41
CA LEU A 21 -3.84 -2.93 -0.39
C LEU A 21 -5.33 -2.60 -0.50
N THR A 22 -5.98 -3.04 -1.58
CA THR A 22 -7.37 -2.69 -1.88
C THR A 22 -8.23 -3.91 -2.17
N ASP A 23 -9.51 -3.83 -1.82
CA ASP A 23 -10.53 -4.82 -2.15
C ASP A 23 -10.91 -4.79 -3.64
N ALA A 24 -11.86 -5.65 -4.03
CA ALA A 24 -12.35 -5.74 -5.41
C ALA A 24 -13.00 -4.44 -5.93
N ARG A 25 -13.35 -3.51 -5.04
CA ARG A 25 -13.92 -2.18 -5.37
C ARG A 25 -12.84 -1.09 -5.38
N ASN A 26 -11.56 -1.43 -5.26
CA ASN A 26 -10.43 -0.51 -5.12
C ASN A 26 -10.47 0.35 -3.84
N HIS A 27 -11.22 -0.06 -2.82
CA HIS A 27 -11.19 0.56 -1.50
C HIS A 27 -10.11 -0.08 -0.63
N PRO A 28 -9.52 0.63 0.35
CA PRO A 28 -8.54 0.03 1.26
C PRO A 28 -9.05 -1.24 1.95
N ASP A 29 -8.28 -2.32 1.88
CA ASP A 29 -8.55 -3.58 2.58
C ASP A 29 -7.81 -3.58 3.93
N LEU A 30 -8.50 -3.14 4.97
CA LEU A 30 -7.92 -2.98 6.30
C LEU A 30 -7.43 -4.30 6.92
N ASN A 31 -8.11 -5.42 6.64
CA ASN A 31 -7.72 -6.73 7.17
C ASN A 31 -6.41 -7.21 6.54
N GLN A 32 -6.29 -7.04 5.21
CA GLN A 32 -5.06 -7.35 4.49
C GLN A 32 -3.91 -6.45 4.94
N MET A 33 -4.17 -5.15 5.16
CA MET A 33 -3.17 -4.20 5.67
C MET A 33 -2.72 -4.56 7.08
N GLU A 34 -3.62 -4.92 7.99
CA GLU A 34 -3.27 -5.35 9.35
C GLU A 34 -2.39 -6.60 9.35
N THR A 35 -2.71 -7.56 8.48
CA THR A 35 -1.89 -8.78 8.30
C THR A 35 -0.48 -8.42 7.80
N LEU A 36 -0.36 -7.51 6.84
CA LEU A 36 0.93 -7.05 6.33
C LEU A 36 1.73 -6.33 7.42
N VAL A 37 1.10 -5.40 8.15
CA VAL A 37 1.74 -4.67 9.25
C VAL A 37 2.27 -5.64 10.30
N SER A 38 1.50 -6.68 10.66
CA SER A 38 1.93 -7.71 11.61
C SER A 38 3.21 -8.43 11.15
N GLN A 39 3.31 -8.78 9.86
CA GLN A 39 4.50 -9.38 9.28
C GLN A 39 5.70 -8.41 9.28
N LEU A 40 5.48 -7.14 8.96
CA LEU A 40 6.53 -6.11 8.98
C LEU A 40 7.05 -5.86 10.39
N VAL A 41 6.17 -5.83 11.40
CA VAL A 41 6.55 -5.72 12.81
C VAL A 41 7.40 -6.90 13.24
N ALA A 42 7.04 -8.13 12.85
CA ALA A 42 7.85 -9.32 13.13
C ALA A 42 9.26 -9.21 12.54
N LEU A 43 9.39 -8.73 11.29
CA LEU A 43 10.69 -8.52 10.67
C LEU A 43 11.50 -7.41 11.37
N ARG A 44 10.87 -6.29 11.77
CA ARG A 44 11.55 -5.24 12.54
C ARG A 44 12.05 -5.73 13.89
N LYS A 45 11.30 -6.60 14.59
CA LYS A 45 11.73 -7.23 15.85
C LYS A 45 12.97 -8.12 15.66
N LEU A 46 13.20 -8.64 14.46
CA LEU A 46 14.42 -9.38 14.10
C LEU A 46 15.60 -8.46 13.70
N GLY A 47 15.49 -7.15 13.94
CA GLY A 47 16.53 -6.17 13.63
C GLY A 47 16.60 -5.73 12.17
N LYS A 48 15.59 -6.07 11.35
CA LYS A 48 15.55 -5.65 9.94
C LYS A 48 15.09 -4.20 9.80
N GLU A 49 15.76 -3.47 8.93
CA GLU A 49 15.41 -2.11 8.56
C GLU A 49 14.49 -2.13 7.34
N ILE A 50 13.32 -1.51 7.45
CA ILE A 50 12.28 -1.61 6.42
C ILE A 50 11.85 -0.21 5.98
N VAL A 51 11.84 -0.01 4.66
CA VAL A 51 11.18 1.11 3.98
C VAL A 51 9.98 0.55 3.23
N ILE A 52 8.82 1.18 3.38
CA ILE A 52 7.59 0.79 2.67
C ILE A 52 7.39 1.74 1.50
N VAL A 53 7.06 1.19 0.33
CA VAL A 53 6.60 1.96 -0.83
C VAL A 53 5.20 1.49 -1.17
N SER A 54 4.21 2.32 -0.85
CA SER A 54 2.80 1.98 -1.02
C SER A 54 2.20 2.57 -2.29
N SER A 55 1.34 1.81 -2.96
CA SER A 55 0.37 2.33 -3.93
C SER A 55 -0.96 2.63 -3.21
N GLY A 56 -2.06 2.83 -3.93
CA GLY A 56 -3.41 2.88 -3.32
C GLY A 56 -3.99 4.28 -3.05
N ALA A 57 -3.18 5.35 -3.08
CA ALA A 57 -3.67 6.72 -2.81
C ALA A 57 -4.86 7.13 -3.71
N VAL A 58 -4.83 6.82 -5.02
CA VAL A 58 -5.98 7.12 -5.90
C VAL A 58 -7.23 6.34 -5.49
N GLY A 59 -7.11 5.06 -5.16
CA GLY A 59 -8.26 4.23 -4.74
C GLY A 59 -8.84 4.68 -3.39
N ALA A 60 -7.96 5.01 -2.43
CA ALA A 60 -8.37 5.60 -1.15
C ALA A 60 -9.09 6.95 -1.33
N GLY A 61 -8.62 7.78 -2.27
CA GLY A 61 -9.26 9.04 -2.63
C GLY A 61 -10.63 8.84 -3.27
N MET A 62 -10.74 7.91 -4.22
CA MET A 62 -12.01 7.54 -4.85
C MET A 62 -13.04 7.08 -3.82
N GLY A 63 -12.66 6.17 -2.92
CA GLY A 63 -13.55 5.72 -1.84
C GLY A 63 -13.98 6.85 -0.91
N SER A 64 -13.08 7.80 -0.61
CA SER A 64 -13.38 8.97 0.22
C SER A 64 -14.32 9.97 -0.48
N MET A 65 -14.25 10.07 -1.80
CA MET A 65 -15.08 10.98 -2.60
C MET A 65 -16.35 10.31 -3.15
N GLY A 66 -16.55 9.01 -2.87
CA GLY A 66 -17.69 8.25 -3.37
C GLY A 66 -17.66 7.98 -4.88
N TRP A 67 -16.46 7.92 -5.49
CA TRP A 67 -16.31 7.69 -6.92
C TRP A 67 -16.17 6.20 -7.22
N GLU A 68 -17.16 5.64 -7.92
CA GLU A 68 -17.18 4.21 -8.26
C GLU A 68 -16.27 3.86 -9.44
N GLN A 69 -16.01 4.83 -10.33
CA GLN A 69 -15.20 4.64 -11.52
C GLN A 69 -13.91 5.44 -11.40
N ARG A 70 -12.81 4.84 -11.88
CA ARG A 70 -11.51 5.51 -11.91
C ARG A 70 -11.59 6.71 -12.85
N PRO A 71 -11.20 7.92 -12.42
CA PRO A 71 -11.25 9.09 -13.27
C PRO A 71 -10.26 8.98 -14.42
N GLY A 72 -10.64 9.53 -15.58
CA GLY A 72 -9.85 9.50 -16.80
C GLY A 72 -8.89 10.69 -16.98
N THR A 73 -9.15 11.82 -16.33
CA THR A 73 -8.31 13.01 -16.45
C THR A 73 -7.14 12.99 -15.45
N LEU A 74 -6.01 13.58 -15.83
CA LEU A 74 -4.85 13.71 -14.93
C LEU A 74 -5.18 14.55 -13.69
N ALA A 75 -5.94 15.64 -13.87
CA ALA A 75 -6.32 16.54 -12.78
C ALA A 75 -7.15 15.80 -11.72
N ASP A 76 -8.14 15.02 -12.14
CA ASP A 76 -8.97 14.23 -11.23
C ASP A 76 -8.17 13.11 -10.57
N LEU A 77 -7.25 12.47 -11.28
CA LEU A 77 -6.33 11.48 -10.70
C LEU A 77 -5.44 12.10 -9.62
N GLN A 78 -4.95 13.32 -9.83
CA GLN A 78 -4.14 14.05 -8.84
C GLN A 78 -4.99 14.49 -7.65
N ALA A 79 -6.22 14.94 -7.87
CA ALA A 79 -7.16 15.26 -6.80
C ALA A 79 -7.47 14.03 -5.94
N CYS A 80 -7.79 12.89 -6.56
CA CYS A 80 -7.93 11.61 -5.87
C CYS A 80 -6.67 11.25 -5.06
N ALA A 81 -5.49 11.35 -5.67
CA ALA A 81 -4.24 11.00 -5.01
C ALA A 81 -3.97 11.90 -3.79
N ALA A 82 -4.20 13.22 -3.91
CA ALA A 82 -4.00 14.16 -2.83
C ALA A 82 -4.93 13.88 -1.64
N VAL A 83 -6.22 13.65 -1.90
CA VAL A 83 -7.21 13.29 -0.87
C VAL A 83 -6.84 11.95 -0.23
N GLY A 84 -6.59 10.92 -1.05
CA GLY A 84 -6.34 9.58 -0.57
C GLY A 84 -4.99 9.38 0.12
N GLN A 85 -3.98 10.19 -0.19
CA GLN A 85 -2.67 10.10 0.47
C GLN A 85 -2.74 10.37 1.97
N THR A 86 -3.70 11.17 2.43
CA THR A 86 -3.94 11.42 3.86
C THR A 86 -4.73 10.29 4.55
N ARG A 87 -5.35 9.41 3.77
CA ARG A 87 -6.19 8.30 4.24
C ARG A 87 -5.46 6.97 4.28
N LEU A 88 -4.32 6.90 3.58
CA LEU A 88 -3.47 5.74 3.43
C LEU A 88 -2.33 5.77 4.45
#